data_AF-A0A962ILH9-F1
#
_entry.id   AF-A0A962ILH9-F1
#
_cell.length_a   1.000
_cell.length_b   1.000
_cell.length_c   1.000
_cell.angle_alpha   90.00
_cell.angle_beta   90.00
_cell.angle_gamma   90.00
#
_symmetry.space_group_name_H-M   'P 1'
#
loop_
_entity.id
_entity.type
_entity.pdbx_description
1 polymer ?
#
loop_
_entity_poly.entity_id
_entity_poly.type
_entity_poly.pdbx_seq_one_letter_code
_entity_poly.pdbx_strand_id
1 'polypeptide(L)'
;MKTTGALLAAALCVWSSVAGAQALRELVIGSANVKEPASEIPASPGLPPLPNFSTDPLRPREMEPNGTFGTANPLTIAANGSAFIEGTIKPNGDQDFYSFTAQAGDLIYAAVTTASSANASSDSQLRILDTDGVTELEFDDDNGAFGSLSSSIAGLAIPASGTYFVRVNHFSATTQLLPYRLYLRTIGAPVPETEPNDTFPGQALPASGHVSGSTSATTDVDFYTLSLNAGDTVFASLDLDPERDNVEWNGQLGMGAFGPAPGTILTINDAGSTGPDSEAFIMTVPTGGSYSIRVNLPTGGTTFGTYRMSVVVFPRPVAPGVCTTHSSTDVPQTIPSGPGLVSSTITVPGNPRIADIDVNLQFEHTFVPDLDVHLRSPAGNDNGLFTDNGASVSALVAANITFDDEAAVPMGTYNFFNGVQFQPELAYRLSWFDGENAGGTWTLDIRDDASGDGGTLTGWSITICEPPPPPVCPAGTTAQVAYSTDFETDDAGFTSSGTANEWER
;
A
#
# COMPACT_ATOMS: atom_id res chain seq x y z
N MET A 1 -6.61 -25.04 -4.56
CA MET A 1 -6.01 -24.23 -3.47
C MET A 1 -5.36 -25.16 -2.49
N LYS A 2 -4.04 -25.35 -2.60
CA LYS A 2 -3.25 -25.89 -1.50
C LYS A 2 -2.98 -24.70 -0.58
N THR A 3 -3.48 -24.74 0.64
CA THR A 3 -3.09 -23.80 1.68
C THR A 3 -1.67 -24.14 2.11
N THR A 4 -0.71 -23.31 1.73
CA THR A 4 0.68 -23.36 2.19
C THR A 4 0.71 -22.99 3.67
N GLY A 5 1.14 -23.95 4.50
CA GLY A 5 1.31 -23.74 5.94
C GLY A 5 2.60 -22.99 6.21
N ALA A 6 2.52 -21.86 6.90
CA ALA A 6 3.69 -21.13 7.37
C ALA A 6 4.56 -22.03 8.26
N LEU A 7 5.84 -22.15 7.92
CA LEU A 7 6.84 -22.79 8.77
C LEU A 7 7.18 -21.83 9.92
N LEU A 8 6.41 -21.87 11.01
CA LEU A 8 6.73 -21.09 12.21
C LEU A 8 7.83 -21.81 13.01
N ALA A 9 9.10 -21.57 12.66
CA ALA A 9 10.21 -22.02 13.49
C ALA A 9 10.29 -21.14 14.75
N ALA A 10 9.60 -21.54 15.82
CA ALA A 10 9.80 -20.94 17.13
C ALA A 10 11.10 -21.49 17.74
N ALA A 11 12.13 -20.65 17.83
CA ALA A 11 13.35 -20.97 18.58
C ALA A 11 13.23 -20.45 20.01
N LEU A 12 13.48 -21.31 21.00
CA LEU A 12 13.56 -20.93 22.41
C LEU A 12 15.02 -20.92 22.84
N CYS A 13 15.45 -19.89 23.57
CA CYS A 13 16.78 -19.87 24.17
C CYS A 13 16.77 -20.73 25.44
N VAL A 14 17.58 -21.80 25.44
CA VAL A 14 17.68 -22.73 26.56
C VAL A 14 19.10 -22.71 27.10
N TRP A 15 19.26 -22.78 28.42
CA TRP A 15 20.58 -22.86 29.06
C TRP A 15 21.33 -24.11 28.60
N SER A 16 22.60 -23.96 28.23
CA SER A 16 23.45 -25.11 27.91
C SER A 16 23.77 -25.88 29.20
N SER A 17 22.90 -26.79 29.60
CA SER A 17 23.18 -27.65 30.75
C SER A 17 24.35 -28.56 30.43
N VAL A 18 25.37 -28.54 31.30
CA VAL A 18 26.43 -29.54 31.38
C VAL A 18 25.78 -30.94 31.41
N ALA A 19 26.39 -31.88 30.67
CA ALA A 19 25.91 -33.26 30.54
C ALA A 19 25.47 -33.86 31.88
N GLY A 20 24.18 -34.18 32.01
CA GLY A 20 23.62 -34.96 33.10
C GLY A 20 22.85 -34.18 34.18
N ALA A 21 21.70 -33.61 33.84
CA ALA A 21 20.65 -33.32 34.84
C ALA A 21 19.28 -33.34 34.17
N GLN A 22 18.36 -34.18 34.69
CA GLN A 22 16.98 -34.24 34.24
C GLN A 22 16.21 -32.97 34.65
N ALA A 23 15.41 -32.49 33.69
CA ALA A 23 14.32 -31.51 33.72
C ALA A 23 13.98 -30.82 35.05
N LEU A 24 14.08 -29.49 35.05
CA LEU A 24 13.18 -28.60 35.79
C LEU A 24 12.52 -27.65 34.78
N ARG A 25 11.21 -27.84 34.57
CA ARG A 25 10.35 -26.90 33.85
C ARG A 25 9.91 -25.84 34.86
N GLU A 26 10.30 -24.60 34.65
CA GLU A 26 9.79 -23.48 35.44
C GLU A 26 9.16 -22.46 34.48
N LEU A 27 7.83 -22.49 34.43
CA LEU A 27 7.00 -21.44 33.86
C LEU A 27 6.76 -20.43 34.98
N VAL A 28 7.39 -19.26 34.91
CA VAL A 28 7.14 -18.18 35.89
C VAL A 28 5.82 -17.49 35.50
N ILE A 29 4.72 -17.90 36.14
CA ILE A 29 3.51 -17.09 36.29
C ILE A 29 3.18 -17.06 37.78
N GLY A 30 2.98 -15.85 38.33
CA GLY A 30 2.87 -15.59 39.76
C GLY A 30 1.80 -16.40 40.50
N SER A 31 2.27 -17.18 41.48
CA SER A 31 1.69 -17.52 42.79
C SER A 31 0.16 -17.47 43.02
N ALA A 32 -0.44 -18.67 43.19
CA ALA A 32 -1.31 -19.03 44.32
C ALA A 32 -1.41 -20.57 44.47
N ASN A 33 -1.15 -21.08 45.67
CA ASN A 33 -1.23 -22.50 46.05
C ASN A 33 -2.66 -22.89 46.47
N VAL A 34 -3.29 -23.87 45.81
CA VAL A 34 -4.35 -24.74 46.38
C VAL A 34 -4.20 -26.16 45.81
N LYS A 35 -4.41 -27.18 46.64
CA LYS A 35 -4.13 -28.60 46.41
C LYS A 35 -5.42 -29.45 46.24
N GLU A 36 -5.45 -30.26 45.18
CA GLU A 36 -6.24 -31.51 44.88
C GLU A 36 -7.74 -31.43 44.49
N PRO A 37 -8.36 -32.45 43.82
CA PRO A 37 -7.84 -33.62 43.08
C PRO A 37 -8.39 -33.74 41.61
N ALA A 38 -7.98 -34.80 40.89
CA ALA A 38 -8.37 -35.11 39.51
C ALA A 38 -9.88 -35.11 39.24
N SER A 39 -10.32 -34.33 38.24
CA SER A 39 -11.66 -34.39 37.65
C SER A 39 -11.55 -34.11 36.15
N GLU A 40 -12.33 -34.87 35.38
CA GLU A 40 -12.43 -34.95 33.92
C GLU A 40 -12.24 -33.61 33.18
N ILE A 41 -11.41 -33.62 32.13
CA ILE A 41 -11.23 -32.47 31.23
C ILE A 41 -12.57 -32.24 30.50
N PRO A 42 -13.30 -31.13 30.74
CA PRO A 42 -14.44 -30.80 29.91
C PRO A 42 -13.94 -30.39 28.52
N ALA A 43 -14.68 -30.76 27.48
CA ALA A 43 -14.41 -30.39 26.10
C ALA A 43 -14.10 -28.88 25.99
N SER A 44 -12.98 -28.55 25.35
CA SER A 44 -12.58 -27.17 25.09
C SER A 44 -13.74 -26.43 24.41
N PRO A 45 -14.16 -25.25 24.92
CA PRO A 45 -14.93 -24.33 24.09
C PRO A 45 -14.13 -24.08 22.82
N GLY A 46 -14.78 -24.15 21.67
CA GLY A 46 -14.15 -23.84 20.39
C GLY A 46 -13.45 -22.49 20.51
N LEU A 47 -12.13 -22.50 20.29
CA LEU A 47 -11.39 -21.26 20.14
C LEU A 47 -12.08 -20.48 19.01
N PRO A 48 -12.41 -19.19 19.19
CA PRO A 48 -12.80 -18.36 18.06
C PRO A 48 -11.70 -18.47 16.99
N PRO A 49 -12.05 -18.40 15.70
CA PRO A 49 -11.02 -18.29 14.65
C PRO A 49 -10.09 -17.15 15.07
N LEU A 50 -8.79 -17.45 15.14
CA LEU A 50 -7.80 -16.42 15.40
C LEU A 50 -8.06 -15.31 14.37
N PRO A 51 -8.26 -14.04 14.79
CA PRO A 51 -8.25 -12.96 13.82
C PRO A 51 -6.93 -13.07 13.07
N ASN A 52 -6.96 -12.86 11.75
CA ASN A 52 -5.78 -12.69 10.93
C ASN A 52 -4.98 -11.53 11.55
N PHE A 53 -4.11 -11.82 12.50
CA PHE A 53 -3.11 -10.88 12.96
C PHE A 53 -2.14 -10.74 11.80
N SER A 54 -2.45 -9.83 10.88
CA SER A 54 -1.42 -9.19 10.08
C SER A 54 -0.58 -8.41 11.08
N THR A 55 0.46 -9.05 11.63
CA THR A 55 1.49 -8.36 12.41
C THR A 55 2.46 -7.60 11.52
N ASP A 56 2.14 -7.47 10.23
CA ASP A 56 2.88 -6.64 9.31
C ASP A 56 2.84 -5.19 9.82
N PRO A 57 3.92 -4.70 10.45
CA PRO A 57 3.97 -3.33 10.95
C PRO A 57 3.97 -2.32 9.80
N LEU A 58 4.16 -2.79 8.56
CA LEU A 58 4.25 -1.99 7.36
C LEU A 58 2.86 -1.63 6.81
N ARG A 59 1.80 -2.35 7.22
CA ARG A 59 0.42 -2.14 6.78
C ARG A 59 -0.57 -2.27 7.94
N PRO A 60 -0.77 -1.20 8.72
CA PRO A 60 -1.78 -1.16 9.75
C PRO A 60 -3.13 -1.50 9.13
N ARG A 61 -3.77 -2.55 9.64
CA ARG A 61 -5.14 -2.90 9.31
C ARG A 61 -6.05 -2.49 10.45
N GLU A 62 -7.28 -2.15 10.11
CA GLU A 62 -8.33 -1.96 11.09
C GLU A 62 -8.55 -3.21 11.96
N MET A 63 -9.25 -3.02 13.07
CA MET A 63 -9.65 -4.08 13.97
C MET A 63 -11.13 -3.94 14.32
N GLU A 64 -11.92 -4.91 13.84
CA GLU A 64 -13.34 -5.03 14.17
C GLU A 64 -13.59 -5.52 15.62
N PRO A 65 -14.67 -5.07 16.28
CA PRO A 65 -15.65 -4.09 15.81
C PRO A 65 -15.16 -2.64 15.95
N ASN A 66 -15.31 -1.82 14.92
CA ASN A 66 -15.03 -0.38 14.97
C ASN A 66 -16.22 0.51 14.52
N GLY A 67 -17.41 -0.08 14.40
CA GLY A 67 -18.71 0.50 13.99
C GLY A 67 -19.23 1.80 14.64
N THR A 68 -18.54 2.33 15.66
CA THR A 68 -19.00 3.48 16.46
C THR A 68 -17.82 4.29 16.98
N PHE A 69 -18.03 5.57 17.32
CA PHE A 69 -16.98 6.40 17.93
C PHE A 69 -16.42 5.80 19.25
N GLY A 70 -17.24 5.07 20.02
CA GLY A 70 -16.82 4.43 21.27
C GLY A 70 -15.93 3.19 21.07
N THR A 71 -15.90 2.65 19.85
CA THR A 71 -15.08 1.49 19.44
C THR A 71 -14.04 1.87 18.39
N ALA A 72 -13.84 3.17 18.14
CA ALA A 72 -12.98 3.65 17.07
C ALA A 72 -11.54 3.13 17.21
N ASN A 73 -10.96 2.68 16.10
CA ASN A 73 -9.56 2.29 16.08
C ASN A 73 -8.66 3.54 16.21
N PRO A 74 -7.64 3.55 17.07
CA PRO A 74 -6.74 4.70 17.19
C PRO A 74 -5.79 4.77 15.99
N LEU A 75 -5.77 5.91 15.30
CA LEU A 75 -4.74 6.22 14.31
C LEU A 75 -3.48 6.71 15.01
N THR A 76 -2.37 6.05 14.71
CA THR A 76 -1.07 6.51 15.18
C THR A 76 -0.57 7.62 14.25
N ILE A 77 -0.60 8.86 14.74
CA ILE A 77 -0.03 10.00 14.02
C ILE A 77 1.50 9.95 14.15
N ALA A 78 2.20 9.81 13.04
CA ALA A 78 3.65 9.84 12.97
C ALA A 78 4.21 11.24 13.29
N ALA A 79 5.51 11.33 13.59
CA ALA A 79 6.15 12.58 13.98
C ALA A 79 6.08 13.68 12.92
N ASN A 80 5.97 13.32 11.64
CA ASN A 80 5.75 14.30 10.59
C ASN A 80 4.30 14.82 10.61
N GLY A 81 3.33 14.08 11.17
CA GLY A 81 1.90 14.43 11.22
C GLY A 81 0.98 13.50 10.41
N SER A 82 1.51 12.48 9.70
CA SER A 82 0.69 11.56 8.91
C SER A 82 0.23 10.32 9.65
N ALA A 83 -0.85 9.72 9.16
CA ALA A 83 -1.31 8.39 9.49
C ALA A 83 -1.83 7.68 8.24
N PHE A 84 -1.79 6.35 8.28
CA PHE A 84 -2.28 5.46 7.23
C PHE A 84 -2.94 4.25 7.87
N ILE A 85 -4.05 3.78 7.29
CA ILE A 85 -4.70 2.53 7.67
C ILE A 85 -5.42 1.90 6.47
N GLU A 86 -5.38 0.58 6.39
CA GLU A 86 -6.18 -0.21 5.46
C GLU A 86 -7.42 -0.74 6.19
N GLY A 87 -8.60 -0.52 5.61
CA GLY A 87 -9.88 -0.95 6.15
C GLY A 87 -10.76 -1.62 5.09
N THR A 88 -11.88 -2.17 5.53
CA THR A 88 -12.82 -2.97 4.77
C THR A 88 -14.23 -2.70 5.26
N ILE A 89 -15.06 -2.08 4.43
CA ILE A 89 -16.49 -1.94 4.75
C ILE A 89 -17.15 -3.30 4.55
N LYS A 90 -17.26 -4.10 5.62
CA LYS A 90 -17.82 -5.45 5.57
C LYS A 90 -18.34 -5.90 6.95
N PRO A 91 -19.65 -6.14 7.09
CA PRO A 91 -20.62 -6.45 6.04
C PRO A 91 -21.22 -5.22 5.34
N ASN A 92 -22.25 -5.40 4.51
CA ASN A 92 -22.97 -4.27 3.90
C ASN A 92 -23.50 -3.33 4.99
N GLY A 93 -23.28 -2.02 4.81
CA GLY A 93 -23.72 -0.99 5.75
C GLY A 93 -22.81 -0.82 6.98
N ASP A 94 -21.64 -1.45 6.96
CA ASP A 94 -20.59 -1.23 7.92
C ASP A 94 -20.04 0.20 7.87
N GLN A 95 -19.49 0.64 8.99
CA GLN A 95 -18.96 2.00 9.16
C GLN A 95 -17.72 1.95 10.03
N ASP A 96 -16.59 2.39 9.50
CA ASP A 96 -15.35 2.25 10.23
C ASP A 96 -15.03 3.58 10.89
N PHE A 97 -14.93 3.56 12.22
CA PHE A 97 -14.53 4.73 12.99
C PHE A 97 -13.06 4.65 13.37
N TYR A 98 -12.38 5.77 13.19
CA TYR A 98 -11.01 5.97 13.61
C TYR A 98 -10.90 7.19 14.51
N SER A 99 -9.95 7.20 15.46
CA SER A 99 -9.70 8.35 16.34
C SER A 99 -8.29 8.88 16.17
N PHE A 100 -8.12 10.20 16.24
CA PHE A 100 -6.82 10.86 16.19
C PHE A 100 -6.79 12.09 17.08
N THR A 101 -5.62 12.50 17.53
CA THR A 101 -5.45 13.73 18.31
C THR A 101 -4.99 14.87 17.41
N ALA A 102 -5.59 16.05 17.58
CA ALA A 102 -5.17 17.27 16.90
C ALA A 102 -5.16 18.46 17.86
N GLN A 103 -4.43 19.51 17.52
CA GLN A 103 -4.34 20.76 18.27
C GLN A 103 -5.22 21.83 17.65
N ALA A 104 -5.65 22.80 18.46
CA ALA A 104 -6.36 23.97 17.96
C ALA A 104 -5.53 24.70 16.89
N GLY A 105 -6.12 24.91 15.72
CA GLY A 105 -5.47 25.53 14.56
C GLY A 105 -4.70 24.57 13.65
N ASP A 106 -4.62 23.29 13.97
CA ASP A 106 -4.17 22.29 12.99
C ASP A 106 -5.17 22.22 11.83
N LEU A 107 -4.67 21.95 10.63
CA LEU A 107 -5.43 21.62 9.44
C LEU A 107 -5.39 20.11 9.20
N ILE A 108 -6.52 19.56 8.78
CA ILE A 108 -6.67 18.14 8.43
C ILE A 108 -6.74 17.99 6.92
N TYR A 109 -5.92 17.07 6.40
CA TYR A 109 -6.01 16.57 5.04
C TYR A 109 -6.22 15.06 5.12
N ALA A 110 -7.25 14.53 4.47
CA ALA A 110 -7.56 13.11 4.49
C ALA A 110 -8.12 12.67 3.15
N ALA A 111 -7.73 11.49 2.68
CA ALA A 111 -8.23 10.93 1.43
C ALA A 111 -8.44 9.42 1.57
N VAL A 112 -9.53 8.93 0.97
CA VAL A 112 -9.82 7.51 0.85
C VAL A 112 -9.49 7.05 -0.56
N THR A 113 -8.61 6.07 -0.68
CA THR A 113 -8.33 5.42 -1.98
C THR A 113 -9.09 4.12 -2.06
N THR A 114 -9.88 3.95 -3.11
CA THR A 114 -10.65 2.73 -3.39
C THR A 114 -10.10 1.93 -4.56
N ALA A 115 -9.03 2.39 -5.21
CA ALA A 115 -8.43 1.74 -6.37
C ALA A 115 -8.03 0.27 -6.11
N SER A 116 -7.72 -0.07 -4.86
CA SER A 116 -7.39 -1.44 -4.42
C SER A 116 -8.61 -2.33 -4.14
N SER A 117 -9.84 -1.81 -4.27
CA SER A 117 -11.07 -2.53 -3.90
C SER A 117 -11.42 -3.63 -4.91
N ALA A 118 -11.38 -4.90 -4.47
CA ALA A 118 -11.57 -6.08 -5.32
C ALA A 118 -13.01 -6.30 -5.80
N ASN A 119 -14.00 -5.60 -5.25
CA ASN A 119 -15.40 -5.70 -5.68
C ASN A 119 -15.80 -4.60 -6.68
N ALA A 120 -14.82 -3.86 -7.21
CA ALA A 120 -14.98 -2.75 -8.15
C ALA A 120 -15.87 -1.60 -7.67
N SER A 121 -16.26 -1.57 -6.39
CA SER A 121 -16.86 -0.36 -5.83
C SER A 121 -15.78 0.67 -5.50
N SER A 122 -15.99 1.89 -5.99
CA SER A 122 -15.12 3.04 -5.79
C SER A 122 -15.75 4.14 -4.94
N ASP A 123 -16.95 3.92 -4.41
CA ASP A 123 -17.83 4.95 -3.87
C ASP A 123 -17.74 5.04 -2.34
N SER A 124 -16.88 5.94 -1.88
CA SER A 124 -16.52 6.12 -0.47
C SER A 124 -17.08 7.41 0.08
N GLN A 125 -17.50 7.40 1.33
CA GLN A 125 -17.88 8.59 2.08
C GLN A 125 -16.90 8.80 3.23
N LEU A 126 -16.37 10.01 3.37
CA LEU A 126 -15.44 10.40 4.39
C LEU A 126 -16.02 11.52 5.24
N ARG A 127 -15.89 11.42 6.56
CA ARG A 127 -16.28 12.46 7.51
C ARG A 127 -15.20 12.69 8.55
N ILE A 128 -14.97 13.94 8.89
CA ILE A 128 -14.30 14.32 10.13
C ILE A 128 -15.35 14.76 11.13
N LEU A 129 -15.33 14.17 12.32
CA LEU A 129 -16.26 14.42 13.41
C LEU A 129 -15.53 15.08 14.59
N ASP A 130 -16.24 15.97 15.30
CA ASP A 130 -15.76 16.65 16.50
C ASP A 130 -15.51 15.67 17.66
N THR A 131 -14.98 16.19 18.75
CA THR A 131 -14.61 15.48 19.98
C THR A 131 -15.77 14.76 20.68
N ASP A 132 -17.02 15.05 20.32
CA ASP A 132 -18.21 14.33 20.78
C ASP A 132 -18.48 13.04 19.98
N GLY A 133 -17.75 12.81 18.87
CA GLY A 133 -17.88 11.66 17.99
C GLY A 133 -19.15 11.65 17.12
N VAL A 134 -19.91 12.74 17.07
CA VAL A 134 -21.22 12.82 16.40
C VAL A 134 -21.35 14.06 15.54
N THR A 135 -20.86 15.22 15.99
CA THR A 135 -20.92 16.48 15.25
C THR A 135 -20.00 16.40 14.04
N GLU A 136 -20.57 16.49 12.84
CA GLU A 136 -19.82 16.52 11.59
C GLU A 136 -19.17 17.88 11.39
N LEU A 137 -17.85 17.89 11.22
CA LEU A 137 -17.08 19.09 10.91
C LEU A 137 -16.95 19.28 9.40
N GLU A 138 -16.73 18.20 8.66
CA GLU A 138 -16.66 18.18 7.20
C GLU A 138 -17.00 16.79 6.68
N PHE A 139 -17.58 16.75 5.47
CA PHE A 139 -18.02 15.55 4.77
C PHE A 139 -17.66 15.67 3.30
N ASP A 140 -17.21 14.56 2.73
CA ASP A 140 -16.99 14.43 1.30
C ASP A 140 -17.37 13.03 0.80
N ASP A 141 -17.87 12.94 -0.43
CA ASP A 141 -18.17 11.67 -1.12
C ASP A 141 -17.54 11.51 -2.51
N ASP A 142 -17.36 12.58 -3.29
CA ASP A 142 -16.94 12.44 -4.70
C ASP A 142 -15.68 13.26 -5.11
N ASN A 143 -15.06 14.05 -4.23
CA ASN A 143 -13.96 14.96 -4.60
C ASN A 143 -12.56 14.31 -4.57
N GLY A 144 -12.46 12.97 -4.57
CA GLY A 144 -11.22 12.22 -4.41
C GLY A 144 -10.49 11.87 -5.71
N ALA A 145 -9.21 11.54 -5.59
CA ALA A 145 -8.28 11.41 -6.71
C ALA A 145 -8.13 10.03 -7.36
N PHE A 146 -8.96 9.05 -6.99
CA PHE A 146 -8.79 7.63 -7.35
C PHE A 146 -10.03 7.00 -7.98
N GLY A 147 -10.87 7.85 -8.57
CA GLY A 147 -12.15 7.53 -9.17
C GLY A 147 -13.11 8.69 -8.92
N SER A 148 -14.10 8.86 -9.78
CA SER A 148 -15.10 9.94 -9.68
C SER A 148 -16.02 9.83 -8.46
N LEU A 149 -15.72 8.93 -7.52
CA LEU A 149 -16.54 8.56 -6.36
C LEU A 149 -15.68 8.32 -5.09
N SER A 150 -14.37 8.60 -5.16
CA SER A 150 -13.53 8.55 -3.97
C SER A 150 -13.71 9.84 -3.19
N SER A 151 -13.45 9.81 -1.88
CA SER A 151 -13.64 10.97 -1.01
C SER A 151 -12.32 11.57 -0.51
N SER A 152 -12.29 12.90 -0.37
CA SER A 152 -11.15 13.69 0.07
C SER A 152 -11.61 14.94 0.83
N ILE A 153 -10.91 15.25 1.93
CA ILE A 153 -11.10 16.44 2.77
C ILE A 153 -9.75 17.14 2.85
N ALA A 154 -9.70 18.43 2.54
CA ALA A 154 -8.44 19.18 2.49
C ALA A 154 -8.55 20.50 3.24
N GLY A 155 -7.68 20.72 4.23
CA GLY A 155 -7.54 22.01 4.90
C GLY A 155 -8.56 22.31 6.01
N LEU A 156 -9.30 21.31 6.50
CA LEU A 156 -10.25 21.48 7.60
C LEU A 156 -9.54 21.98 8.86
N ALA A 157 -9.91 23.16 9.36
CA ALA A 157 -9.34 23.73 10.56
C ALA A 157 -9.94 23.14 11.85
N ILE A 158 -9.06 22.72 12.76
CA ILE A 158 -9.44 22.18 14.07
C ILE A 158 -9.72 23.32 15.06
N PRO A 159 -10.93 23.39 15.65
CA PRO A 159 -11.32 24.52 16.49
C PRO A 159 -10.70 24.47 17.90
N ALA A 160 -10.40 23.29 18.42
CA ALA A 160 -9.87 23.09 19.78
C ALA A 160 -8.94 21.87 19.84
N SER A 161 -8.00 21.86 20.79
CA SER A 161 -7.17 20.67 20.99
C SER A 161 -8.01 19.53 21.59
N GLY A 162 -7.93 18.34 21.01
CA GLY A 162 -8.75 17.21 21.45
C GLY A 162 -8.54 15.93 20.64
N THR A 163 -9.36 14.94 20.94
CA THR A 163 -9.46 13.70 20.16
C THR A 163 -10.66 13.78 19.23
N TYR A 164 -10.39 13.76 17.93
CA TYR A 164 -11.37 13.83 16.85
C TYR A 164 -11.55 12.44 16.23
N PHE A 165 -12.58 12.29 15.40
CA PHE A 165 -12.89 11.02 14.77
C PHE A 165 -12.99 11.14 13.25
N VAL A 166 -12.58 10.10 12.56
CA VAL A 166 -12.87 9.88 11.14
C VAL A 166 -13.95 8.81 11.06
N ARG A 167 -14.92 8.98 10.18
CA ARG A 167 -15.84 7.91 9.77
C ARG A 167 -15.68 7.66 8.28
N VAL A 168 -15.40 6.41 7.92
CA VAL A 168 -15.43 5.94 6.54
C VAL A 168 -16.61 4.99 6.36
N ASN A 169 -17.39 5.17 5.31
CA ASN A 169 -18.41 4.21 4.92
C ASN A 169 -18.55 4.18 3.40
N HIS A 170 -19.19 3.14 2.88
CA HIS A 170 -19.61 3.13 1.48
C HIS A 170 -20.86 4.03 1.32
N PHE A 171 -21.01 4.75 0.19
CA PHE A 171 -22.21 5.58 -0.10
C PHE A 171 -23.53 4.78 -0.04
N SER A 172 -23.57 3.66 -0.75
CA SER A 172 -24.63 2.66 -0.62
C SER A 172 -24.45 1.73 0.60
N ALA A 173 -25.50 1.63 1.42
CA ALA A 173 -25.56 0.67 2.54
C ALA A 173 -25.68 -0.80 2.10
N THR A 174 -25.78 -1.09 0.80
CA THR A 174 -25.89 -2.46 0.27
C THR A 174 -24.63 -2.93 -0.46
N THR A 175 -23.56 -2.14 -0.41
CA THR A 175 -22.28 -2.42 -1.09
C THR A 175 -21.15 -2.36 -0.07
N GLN A 176 -19.96 -2.81 -0.47
CA GLN A 176 -18.75 -2.96 0.38
C GLN A 176 -17.56 -2.24 -0.27
N LEU A 177 -16.49 -2.01 0.48
CA LEU A 177 -15.18 -1.58 -0.02
C LEU A 177 -14.14 -2.58 0.50
N LEU A 178 -13.38 -3.24 -0.39
CA LEU A 178 -12.58 -4.43 -0.03
C LEU A 178 -11.20 -4.50 -0.71
N PRO A 179 -10.14 -3.92 -0.14
CA PRO A 179 -10.14 -2.92 0.92
C PRO A 179 -10.26 -1.49 0.37
N TYR A 180 -10.40 -0.52 1.27
CA TYR A 180 -10.03 0.88 1.04
C TYR A 180 -8.78 1.22 1.87
N ARG A 181 -8.15 2.36 1.55
CA ARG A 181 -7.05 2.90 2.35
C ARG A 181 -7.33 4.34 2.71
N LEU A 182 -7.13 4.69 3.98
CA LEU A 182 -7.25 6.04 4.49
C LEU A 182 -5.86 6.62 4.71
N TYR A 183 -5.56 7.71 4.03
CA TYR A 183 -4.42 8.56 4.30
C TYR A 183 -4.90 9.79 5.06
N LEU A 184 -4.24 10.14 6.15
CA LEU A 184 -4.57 11.32 6.95
C LEU A 184 -3.30 12.10 7.30
N ARG A 185 -3.45 13.42 7.40
CA ARG A 185 -2.40 14.36 7.78
C ARG A 185 -2.98 15.41 8.72
N THR A 186 -2.38 15.53 9.89
CA THR A 186 -2.53 16.67 10.80
C THR A 186 -1.32 17.58 10.64
N ILE A 187 -1.55 18.88 10.43
CA ILE A 187 -0.45 19.82 10.20
C ILE A 187 -0.81 21.24 10.64
N GLY A 188 0.17 22.01 11.10
CA GLY A 188 -0.04 23.40 11.50
C GLY A 188 -0.22 24.35 10.30
N ALA A 189 0.08 25.63 10.52
CA ALA A 189 -0.07 26.66 9.48
C ALA A 189 0.88 26.46 8.28
N PRO A 190 0.42 26.81 7.05
CA PRO A 190 1.23 26.69 5.84
C PRO A 190 2.33 27.76 5.77
N VAL A 191 3.35 27.48 4.97
CA VAL A 191 4.35 28.48 4.54
C VAL A 191 3.89 29.11 3.23
N PRO A 192 3.85 30.44 3.09
CA PRO A 192 3.52 31.07 1.81
C PRO A 192 4.49 30.66 0.70
N GLU A 193 3.96 30.54 -0.51
CA GLU A 193 4.77 30.36 -1.70
C GLU A 193 5.72 31.55 -1.94
N THR A 194 6.70 31.35 -2.82
CA THR A 194 7.64 32.38 -3.25
C THR A 194 7.74 32.41 -4.77
N GLU A 195 7.31 33.53 -5.33
CA GLU A 195 7.34 33.78 -6.77
C GLU A 195 8.65 34.41 -7.27
N PRO A 196 9.05 34.16 -8.53
CA PRO A 196 8.39 33.29 -9.51
C PRO A 196 8.72 31.80 -9.30
N ASN A 197 7.73 30.92 -9.38
CA ASN A 197 7.90 29.46 -9.37
C ASN A 197 7.27 28.76 -10.60
N ASP A 198 6.95 29.53 -11.64
CA ASP A 198 6.24 29.16 -12.89
C ASP A 198 6.96 28.09 -13.75
N THR A 199 8.21 27.76 -13.41
CA THR A 199 9.09 26.92 -14.23
C THR A 199 9.84 25.92 -13.38
N PHE A 200 9.98 24.69 -13.90
CA PHE A 200 10.78 23.64 -13.28
C PHE A 200 12.24 24.10 -13.05
N PRO A 201 12.84 23.83 -11.88
CA PRO A 201 12.33 23.01 -10.78
C PRO A 201 11.29 23.72 -9.88
N GLY A 202 11.20 25.05 -9.90
CA GLY A 202 10.30 25.83 -9.04
C GLY A 202 10.83 25.99 -7.61
N GLN A 203 9.92 26.29 -6.68
CA GLN A 203 10.22 26.47 -5.26
C GLN A 203 10.57 25.12 -4.59
N ALA A 204 11.49 25.08 -3.63
CA ALA A 204 11.64 23.90 -2.78
C ALA A 204 10.51 23.80 -1.76
N LEU A 205 9.92 22.62 -1.58
CA LEU A 205 8.90 22.42 -0.56
C LEU A 205 9.48 22.75 0.83
N PRO A 206 8.73 23.48 1.67
CA PRO A 206 9.13 23.69 3.06
C PRO A 206 9.23 22.34 3.77
N ALA A 207 10.03 22.26 4.84
CA ALA A 207 10.22 21.02 5.59
C ALA A 207 8.91 20.43 6.16
N SER A 208 7.89 21.26 6.38
CA SER A 208 6.54 20.83 6.78
C SER A 208 5.80 20.10 5.65
N GLY A 209 6.16 20.38 4.40
CA GLY A 209 5.44 19.97 3.19
C GLY A 209 4.15 20.75 2.95
N HIS A 210 3.91 21.84 3.68
CA HIS A 210 2.64 22.58 3.66
C HIS A 210 2.82 24.01 3.18
N VAL A 211 2.12 24.34 2.09
CA VAL A 211 2.25 25.60 1.36
C VAL A 211 0.89 26.28 1.20
N SER A 212 0.86 27.60 1.23
CA SER A 212 -0.27 28.40 0.76
C SER A 212 0.17 29.20 -0.46
N GLY A 213 -0.59 29.13 -1.54
CA GLY A 213 -0.29 29.83 -2.78
C GLY A 213 -1.54 30.34 -3.49
N SER A 214 -1.36 30.87 -4.70
CA SER A 214 -2.40 31.39 -5.56
C SER A 214 -1.99 31.27 -7.02
N THR A 215 -2.84 30.63 -7.83
CA THR A 215 -2.75 30.83 -9.28
C THR A 215 -3.22 32.25 -9.56
N SER A 216 -2.33 33.14 -9.98
CA SER A 216 -2.57 34.59 -10.12
C SER A 216 -3.08 34.98 -11.52
N ALA A 217 -3.01 34.06 -12.47
CA ALA A 217 -3.51 34.17 -13.83
C ALA A 217 -3.89 32.78 -14.39
N THR A 218 -4.62 32.73 -15.50
CA THR A 218 -4.97 31.45 -16.16
C THR A 218 -3.77 30.72 -16.79
N THR A 219 -2.63 31.39 -16.89
CA THR A 219 -1.36 30.82 -17.36
C THR A 219 -0.40 30.49 -16.22
N ASP A 220 -0.83 30.69 -14.98
CA ASP A 220 0.03 30.49 -13.81
C ASP A 220 0.18 29.00 -13.49
N VAL A 221 1.40 28.61 -13.10
CA VAL A 221 1.77 27.20 -12.93
C VAL A 221 2.80 27.05 -11.82
N ASP A 222 2.38 26.65 -10.64
CA ASP A 222 3.29 26.64 -9.51
C ASP A 222 4.01 25.31 -9.39
N PHE A 223 5.34 25.34 -9.48
CA PHE A 223 6.17 24.16 -9.28
C PHE A 223 6.81 24.14 -7.89
N TYR A 224 6.72 22.99 -7.25
CA TYR A 224 7.33 22.70 -5.96
C TYR A 224 8.21 21.46 -6.02
N THR A 225 9.41 21.47 -5.43
CA THR A 225 10.32 20.31 -5.44
C THR A 225 10.47 19.62 -4.09
N LEU A 226 10.66 18.31 -4.15
CA LEU A 226 11.04 17.46 -3.02
C LEU A 226 12.05 16.40 -3.44
N SER A 227 12.83 15.92 -2.47
CA SER A 227 13.69 14.75 -2.65
C SER A 227 13.05 13.53 -2.01
N LEU A 228 13.01 12.42 -2.73
CA LEU A 228 12.44 11.15 -2.27
C LEU A 228 13.46 10.03 -2.41
N ASN A 229 13.30 8.98 -1.61
CA ASN A 229 13.99 7.71 -1.76
C ASN A 229 13.14 6.74 -2.59
N ALA A 230 13.79 5.74 -3.19
CA ALA A 230 13.06 4.67 -3.87
C ALA A 230 12.13 3.94 -2.89
N GLY A 231 10.89 3.72 -3.29
CA GLY A 231 9.82 3.10 -2.50
C GLY A 231 9.11 4.06 -1.53
N ASP A 232 9.51 5.33 -1.44
CA ASP A 232 8.74 6.31 -0.67
C ASP A 232 7.36 6.51 -1.31
N THR A 233 6.32 6.57 -0.48
CA THR A 233 4.96 6.88 -0.90
C THR A 233 4.63 8.32 -0.55
N VAL A 234 4.17 9.11 -1.52
CA VAL A 234 3.77 10.50 -1.33
C VAL A 234 2.27 10.57 -1.25
N PHE A 235 1.74 11.33 -0.29
CA PHE A 235 0.37 11.82 -0.29
C PHE A 235 0.40 13.35 -0.40
N ALA A 236 -0.09 13.88 -1.51
CA ALA A 236 -0.31 15.30 -1.72
C ALA A 236 -1.82 15.57 -1.72
N SER A 237 -2.24 16.70 -1.17
CA SER A 237 -3.63 17.12 -1.14
C SER A 237 -3.73 18.64 -1.27
N LEU A 238 -4.66 19.09 -2.09
CA LEU A 238 -4.90 20.48 -2.48
C LEU A 238 -6.28 20.90 -1.96
N ASP A 239 -6.29 21.99 -1.20
CA ASP A 239 -7.48 22.68 -0.71
C ASP A 239 -7.69 23.91 -1.60
N LEU A 240 -8.80 23.92 -2.35
CA LEU A 240 -9.11 24.94 -3.36
C LEU A 240 -9.97 26.10 -2.84
N ASP A 241 -10.50 25.99 -1.62
CA ASP A 241 -11.18 27.10 -0.91
C ASP A 241 -10.61 27.27 0.52
N PRO A 242 -9.34 27.70 0.66
CA PRO A 242 -8.70 27.89 1.98
C PRO A 242 -9.40 28.90 2.90
N GLU A 243 -10.16 29.82 2.30
CA GLU A 243 -10.92 30.88 2.95
C GLU A 243 -12.26 30.39 3.49
N ARG A 244 -12.77 29.25 2.97
CA ARG A 244 -14.10 28.69 3.28
C ARG A 244 -15.21 29.70 2.98
N ASP A 245 -15.10 30.42 1.88
CA ASP A 245 -16.05 31.47 1.48
C ASP A 245 -17.00 31.03 0.36
N ASN A 246 -16.85 29.80 -0.13
CA ASN A 246 -17.58 29.20 -1.26
C ASN A 246 -17.27 29.86 -2.61
N VAL A 247 -16.11 30.53 -2.74
CA VAL A 247 -15.58 30.95 -4.04
C VAL A 247 -14.81 29.78 -4.64
N GLU A 248 -15.47 29.07 -5.55
CA GLU A 248 -14.91 27.88 -6.18
C GLU A 248 -14.08 28.23 -7.44
N TRP A 249 -13.01 27.48 -7.64
CA TRP A 249 -12.25 27.43 -8.88
C TRP A 249 -11.74 26.00 -9.09
N ASN A 250 -11.51 25.62 -10.35
CA ASN A 250 -11.05 24.28 -10.69
C ASN A 250 -9.53 24.30 -10.84
N GLY A 251 -8.83 23.87 -9.79
CA GLY A 251 -7.40 23.60 -9.83
C GLY A 251 -7.11 22.16 -10.24
N GLN A 252 -5.86 21.88 -10.61
CA GLN A 252 -5.40 20.51 -10.76
C GLN A 252 -4.08 20.32 -10.03
N LEU A 253 -3.94 19.14 -9.44
CA LEU A 253 -2.74 18.71 -8.74
C LEU A 253 -1.99 17.70 -9.61
N GLY A 254 -0.71 17.96 -9.83
CA GLY A 254 0.16 17.08 -10.57
C GLY A 254 1.42 16.68 -9.82
N MET A 255 1.95 15.50 -10.13
CA MET A 255 3.24 15.02 -9.63
C MET A 255 4.08 14.39 -10.75
N GLY A 256 5.36 14.77 -10.82
CA GLY A 256 6.36 14.36 -11.80
C GLY A 256 7.43 15.46 -11.92
N ALA A 257 8.61 15.33 -12.54
CA ALA A 257 9.22 14.19 -13.19
C ALA A 257 10.48 13.72 -12.47
N PHE A 258 10.85 12.49 -12.82
CA PHE A 258 11.89 11.64 -12.27
C PHE A 258 13.29 11.97 -12.87
N GLY A 259 13.69 13.25 -12.96
CA GLY A 259 14.96 13.66 -13.61
C GLY A 259 15.24 15.19 -13.68
N PRO A 260 16.35 15.63 -14.35
CA PRO A 260 16.83 17.03 -14.33
C PRO A 260 16.06 18.02 -15.22
N ALA A 261 14.97 17.60 -15.86
CA ALA A 261 14.06 18.40 -16.66
C ALA A 261 12.63 17.84 -16.49
N PRO A 262 11.57 18.62 -16.76
CA PRO A 262 10.20 18.10 -16.65
C PRO A 262 10.00 16.99 -17.69
N GLY A 263 10.07 15.74 -17.24
CA GLY A 263 9.44 14.59 -17.88
C GLY A 263 7.92 14.60 -17.64
N THR A 264 7.29 13.44 -17.74
CA THR A 264 5.82 13.32 -17.56
C THR A 264 5.40 13.70 -16.14
N ILE A 265 4.35 14.52 -16.04
CA ILE A 265 3.65 14.86 -14.80
C ILE A 265 2.29 14.18 -14.83
N LEU A 266 2.07 13.24 -13.91
CA LEU A 266 0.76 12.67 -13.65
C LEU A 266 -0.11 13.77 -13.07
N THR A 267 -1.31 13.92 -13.57
CA THR A 267 -2.20 15.01 -13.17
C THR A 267 -3.55 14.43 -12.80
N ILE A 268 -4.08 14.87 -11.66
CA ILE A 268 -5.44 14.62 -11.23
C ILE A 268 -6.18 15.95 -11.24
N ASN A 269 -7.41 15.88 -11.74
CA ASN A 269 -8.31 17.00 -11.85
C ASN A 269 -9.71 16.46 -11.67
N ASP A 270 -10.30 16.68 -10.51
CA ASP A 270 -11.74 16.51 -10.39
C ASP A 270 -12.45 17.75 -10.95
N ALA A 271 -13.63 17.55 -11.55
CA ALA A 271 -14.45 18.63 -12.08
C ALA A 271 -15.57 19.05 -11.12
N GLY A 272 -15.50 18.59 -9.86
CA GLY A 272 -16.38 18.95 -8.77
C GLY A 272 -16.60 20.46 -8.66
N SER A 273 -17.78 20.82 -8.16
CA SER A 273 -18.23 22.21 -7.93
C SER A 273 -19.10 22.27 -6.68
N THR A 274 -18.79 21.41 -5.71
CA THR A 274 -19.50 21.33 -4.44
C THR A 274 -18.46 21.42 -3.34
N GLY A 275 -18.25 22.66 -2.88
CA GLY A 275 -17.23 22.97 -1.91
C GLY A 275 -17.42 22.30 -0.53
N PRO A 276 -16.32 22.15 0.24
CA PRO A 276 -14.96 22.55 -0.12
C PRO A 276 -14.31 21.58 -1.12
N ASP A 277 -13.90 22.10 -2.28
CA ASP A 277 -13.31 21.29 -3.34
C ASP A 277 -11.87 20.92 -2.98
N SER A 278 -11.46 19.71 -3.35
CA SER A 278 -10.11 19.25 -3.12
C SER A 278 -9.58 18.37 -4.24
N GLU A 279 -8.26 18.32 -4.36
CA GLU A 279 -7.57 17.23 -5.06
C GLU A 279 -6.71 16.46 -4.09
N ALA A 280 -6.53 15.17 -4.37
CA ALA A 280 -5.54 14.35 -3.71
C ALA A 280 -4.59 13.72 -4.74
N PHE A 281 -3.46 13.22 -4.29
CA PHE A 281 -2.53 12.48 -5.14
C PHE A 281 -1.73 11.54 -4.25
N ILE A 282 -1.66 10.26 -4.61
CA ILE A 282 -0.93 9.24 -3.86
C ILE A 282 -0.18 8.35 -4.83
N MET A 283 1.13 8.26 -4.69
CA MET A 283 1.94 7.33 -5.48
C MET A 283 3.16 6.85 -4.71
N THR A 284 3.66 5.67 -5.07
CA THR A 284 4.96 5.16 -4.64
C THR A 284 5.99 5.39 -5.74
N VAL A 285 7.14 5.97 -5.40
CA VAL A 285 8.18 6.30 -6.39
C VAL A 285 9.14 5.13 -6.60
N PRO A 286 9.44 4.72 -7.84
CA PRO A 286 10.31 3.56 -8.09
C PRO A 286 11.80 3.86 -7.89
N THR A 287 12.20 5.14 -7.93
CA THR A 287 13.61 5.55 -7.82
C THR A 287 13.78 6.73 -6.88
N GLY A 288 14.93 6.78 -6.20
CA GLY A 288 15.31 7.96 -5.43
C GLY A 288 15.73 9.10 -6.34
N GLY A 289 15.39 10.33 -5.97
CA GLY A 289 15.68 11.50 -6.80
C GLY A 289 14.93 12.75 -6.41
N SER A 290 15.03 13.77 -7.27
CA SER A 290 14.23 14.98 -7.18
C SER A 290 12.92 14.79 -7.93
N TYR A 291 11.86 15.27 -7.30
CA TYR A 291 10.48 15.22 -7.75
C TYR A 291 9.88 16.62 -7.74
N SER A 292 8.81 16.81 -8.50
CA SER A 292 8.00 18.02 -8.39
C SER A 292 6.52 17.73 -8.18
N ILE A 293 5.88 18.64 -7.46
CA ILE A 293 4.44 18.83 -7.41
C ILE A 293 4.12 20.07 -8.26
N ARG A 294 3.01 20.03 -8.99
CA ARG A 294 2.53 21.12 -9.84
C ARG A 294 1.11 21.46 -9.45
N VAL A 295 0.83 22.75 -9.24
CA VAL A 295 -0.52 23.28 -9.09
C VAL A 295 -0.78 24.22 -10.26
N ASN A 296 -1.86 24.01 -11.00
CA ASN A 296 -2.22 24.89 -12.12
C ASN A 296 -3.70 24.72 -12.48
N LEU A 297 -4.19 25.50 -13.44
CA LEU A 297 -5.54 25.29 -13.99
C LEU A 297 -5.54 24.15 -15.03
N PRO A 298 -6.65 23.39 -15.19
CA PRO A 298 -6.83 22.47 -16.31
C PRO A 298 -6.81 23.21 -17.65
N THR A 299 -6.62 22.44 -18.73
CA THR A 299 -6.65 23.01 -20.08
C THR A 299 -8.02 23.63 -20.37
N GLY A 300 -8.04 24.94 -20.65
CA GLY A 300 -9.28 25.69 -20.88
C GLY A 300 -9.94 26.24 -19.61
N GLY A 301 -9.32 26.06 -18.42
CA GLY A 301 -9.74 26.70 -17.19
C GLY A 301 -9.71 28.23 -17.29
N THR A 302 -10.70 28.90 -16.71
CA THR A 302 -10.88 30.35 -16.81
C THR A 302 -10.83 31.08 -15.46
N THR A 303 -10.94 30.33 -14.37
CA THR A 303 -10.98 30.85 -13.00
C THR A 303 -9.76 30.35 -12.27
N PHE A 304 -9.06 31.27 -11.61
CA PHE A 304 -7.87 31.02 -10.81
C PHE A 304 -8.15 31.46 -9.38
N GLY A 305 -7.36 31.00 -8.41
CA GLY A 305 -7.66 31.21 -7.00
C GLY A 305 -6.51 30.85 -6.07
N THR A 306 -6.77 31.08 -4.79
CA THR A 306 -5.92 30.70 -3.67
C THR A 306 -6.01 29.20 -3.41
N TYR A 307 -4.94 28.63 -2.87
CA TYR A 307 -4.93 27.24 -2.42
C TYR A 307 -4.07 27.03 -1.18
N ARG A 308 -4.30 25.89 -0.51
CA ARG A 308 -3.33 25.30 0.41
C ARG A 308 -3.00 23.89 -0.04
N MET A 309 -1.72 23.58 -0.10
CA MET A 309 -1.23 22.28 -0.51
C MET A 309 -0.48 21.61 0.64
N SER A 310 -0.88 20.40 1.00
CA SER A 310 -0.16 19.54 1.94
C SER A 310 0.50 18.39 1.17
N VAL A 311 1.79 18.19 1.37
CA VAL A 311 2.56 17.07 0.79
C VAL A 311 3.28 16.35 1.92
N VAL A 312 2.99 15.07 2.09
CA VAL A 312 3.65 14.22 3.08
C VAL A 312 4.24 12.97 2.45
N VAL A 313 5.41 12.60 2.94
CA VAL A 313 6.09 11.35 2.58
C VAL A 313 5.87 10.30 3.67
N PHE A 314 5.36 9.16 3.26
CA PHE A 314 5.40 7.88 3.97
C PHE A 314 6.68 7.17 3.51
N PRO A 315 7.69 7.04 4.38
CA PRO A 315 8.93 6.36 4.00
C PRO A 315 8.65 4.95 3.52
N ARG A 316 9.45 4.45 2.57
CA ARG A 316 9.38 3.04 2.16
C ARG A 316 9.33 2.13 3.40
N PRO A 317 8.42 1.15 3.44
CA PRO A 317 8.48 0.06 4.41
C PRO A 317 9.89 -0.49 4.59
N VAL A 318 10.31 -0.71 5.84
CA VAL A 318 11.60 -1.33 6.12
C VAL A 318 11.49 -2.80 5.74
N ALA A 319 12.29 -3.22 4.77
CA ALA A 319 12.31 -4.61 4.34
C ALA A 319 12.56 -5.55 5.54
N PRO A 320 11.91 -6.73 5.56
CA PRO A 320 11.91 -7.61 6.74
C PRO A 320 13.31 -8.15 7.09
N GLY A 321 14.27 -8.13 6.17
CA GLY A 321 15.63 -8.59 6.42
C GLY A 321 16.61 -8.22 5.32
N VAL A 322 17.37 -9.22 4.85
CA VAL A 322 18.37 -9.02 3.78
C VAL A 322 17.69 -9.20 2.44
N CYS A 323 17.76 -8.18 1.58
CA CYS A 323 17.24 -8.23 0.22
C CYS A 323 18.36 -8.44 -0.80
N THR A 324 18.13 -9.35 -1.74
CA THR A 324 19.04 -9.61 -2.86
C THR A 324 18.28 -9.49 -4.17
N THR A 325 18.78 -8.63 -5.07
CA THR A 325 18.24 -8.49 -6.43
C THR A 325 18.94 -9.45 -7.38
N HIS A 326 18.16 -10.22 -8.13
CA HIS A 326 18.58 -11.09 -9.21
C HIS A 326 18.04 -10.54 -10.52
N SER A 327 18.92 -10.22 -11.47
CA SER A 327 18.53 -9.74 -12.81
C SER A 327 18.65 -10.86 -13.84
N SER A 328 17.72 -10.89 -14.80
CA SER A 328 17.77 -11.85 -15.89
C SER A 328 18.94 -11.57 -16.83
N THR A 329 19.64 -12.64 -17.20
CA THR A 329 20.59 -12.64 -18.33
C THR A 329 19.97 -13.22 -19.61
N ASP A 330 18.73 -13.68 -19.52
CA ASP A 330 17.97 -14.32 -20.60
C ASP A 330 17.10 -13.28 -21.32
N VAL A 331 17.73 -12.17 -21.71
CA VAL A 331 17.16 -11.01 -22.40
C VAL A 331 18.20 -10.43 -23.39
N PRO A 332 17.79 -9.76 -24.48
CA PRO A 332 16.42 -9.45 -24.86
C PRO A 332 15.63 -10.67 -25.36
N GLN A 333 14.33 -10.70 -25.10
CA GLN A 333 13.40 -11.67 -25.70
C GLN A 333 12.40 -10.96 -26.60
N THR A 334 12.17 -11.49 -27.80
CA THR A 334 11.22 -10.91 -28.74
C THR A 334 9.79 -11.25 -28.33
N ILE A 335 8.96 -10.22 -28.12
CA ILE A 335 7.51 -10.39 -27.98
C ILE A 335 6.94 -10.45 -29.42
N PRO A 336 6.32 -11.57 -29.82
CA PRO A 336 5.90 -11.79 -31.21
C PRO A 336 4.89 -10.74 -31.70
N SER A 337 4.82 -10.51 -33.02
CA SER A 337 3.88 -9.53 -33.59
C SER A 337 2.44 -10.05 -33.76
N GLY A 338 2.10 -11.13 -33.07
CA GLY A 338 0.93 -11.97 -33.25
C GLY A 338 0.80 -12.92 -32.07
N PRO A 339 -0.34 -13.63 -31.93
CA PRO A 339 -0.64 -14.29 -30.66
C PRO A 339 0.45 -15.31 -30.31
N GLY A 340 1.06 -15.16 -29.14
CA GLY A 340 2.23 -15.93 -28.78
C GLY A 340 2.67 -15.71 -27.33
N LEU A 341 3.32 -16.73 -26.78
CA LEU A 341 3.95 -16.69 -25.47
C LEU A 341 5.46 -16.59 -25.65
N VAL A 342 6.08 -15.65 -24.95
CA VAL A 342 7.52 -15.59 -24.76
C VAL A 342 7.85 -15.73 -23.28
N SER A 343 8.95 -16.40 -22.96
CA SER A 343 9.40 -16.62 -21.58
C SER A 343 10.84 -16.17 -21.42
N SER A 344 11.19 -15.70 -20.23
CA SER A 344 12.57 -15.43 -19.80
C SER A 344 12.78 -16.00 -18.41
N THR A 345 14.01 -16.38 -18.08
CA THR A 345 14.32 -17.06 -16.81
C THR A 345 15.34 -16.34 -15.94
N ILE A 346 15.19 -16.48 -14.62
CA ILE A 346 16.19 -16.12 -13.60
C ILE A 346 16.48 -17.35 -12.76
N THR A 347 17.75 -17.65 -12.51
CA THR A 347 18.14 -18.70 -11.56
C THR A 347 18.59 -18.07 -10.24
N VAL A 348 17.84 -18.35 -9.17
CA VAL A 348 18.17 -17.94 -7.80
C VAL A 348 18.96 -19.07 -7.13
N PRO A 349 20.22 -18.84 -6.71
CA PRO A 349 21.03 -19.85 -6.05
C PRO A 349 20.57 -20.11 -4.61
N GLY A 350 20.91 -21.28 -4.08
CA GLY A 350 20.63 -21.63 -2.69
C GLY A 350 19.16 -21.93 -2.45
N ASN A 351 18.68 -21.58 -1.27
CA ASN A 351 17.32 -21.84 -0.81
C ASN A 351 16.75 -20.73 0.10
N PRO A 352 16.88 -19.44 -0.28
CA PRO A 352 16.36 -18.33 0.52
C PRO A 352 14.85 -18.49 0.72
N ARG A 353 14.36 -18.08 1.89
CA ARG A 353 12.93 -18.03 2.18
C ARG A 353 12.41 -16.63 1.93
N ILE A 354 11.32 -16.55 1.18
CA ILE A 354 10.71 -15.27 0.81
C ILE A 354 9.96 -14.73 2.03
N ALA A 355 10.30 -13.52 2.45
CA ALA A 355 9.49 -12.72 3.36
C ALA A 355 8.85 -11.52 2.65
N ASP A 356 9.41 -11.12 1.51
CA ASP A 356 8.91 -10.08 0.62
C ASP A 356 9.60 -10.26 -0.77
N ILE A 357 8.91 -9.89 -1.84
CA ILE A 357 9.41 -9.97 -3.22
C ILE A 357 8.94 -8.79 -4.10
N ASP A 358 9.90 -8.08 -4.68
CA ASP A 358 9.64 -7.05 -5.70
C ASP A 358 9.96 -7.60 -7.11
N VAL A 359 9.22 -7.14 -8.14
CA VAL A 359 9.50 -7.47 -9.55
C VAL A 359 9.70 -6.20 -10.36
N ASN A 360 10.87 -6.02 -10.96
CA ASN A 360 11.10 -4.95 -11.95
C ASN A 360 11.00 -5.53 -13.36
N LEU A 361 10.22 -4.89 -14.23
CA LEU A 361 9.96 -5.29 -15.60
C LEU A 361 10.30 -4.16 -16.57
N GLN A 362 11.10 -4.45 -17.59
CA GLN A 362 11.51 -3.51 -18.63
C GLN A 362 11.22 -4.08 -20.01
N PHE A 363 10.37 -3.42 -20.78
CA PHE A 363 10.00 -3.88 -22.12
C PHE A 363 9.64 -2.73 -23.04
N GLU A 364 9.66 -3.02 -24.34
CA GLU A 364 9.12 -2.15 -25.38
C GLU A 364 7.95 -2.88 -26.07
N HIS A 365 6.79 -2.24 -26.23
CA HIS A 365 5.65 -2.81 -26.97
C HIS A 365 4.87 -1.73 -27.72
N THR A 366 4.37 -2.02 -28.92
CA THR A 366 3.59 -1.04 -29.70
C THR A 366 2.14 -0.89 -29.21
N PHE A 367 1.63 -1.88 -28.48
CA PHE A 367 0.32 -1.83 -27.85
C PHE A 367 0.28 -2.71 -26.58
N VAL A 368 0.51 -2.11 -25.41
CA VAL A 368 0.56 -2.85 -24.12
C VAL A 368 -0.74 -3.60 -23.75
N PRO A 369 -1.94 -3.15 -24.17
CA PRO A 369 -3.19 -3.85 -23.86
C PRO A 369 -3.32 -5.26 -24.43
N ASP A 370 -2.38 -5.72 -25.27
CA ASP A 370 -2.36 -7.09 -25.75
C ASP A 370 -1.60 -8.03 -24.80
N LEU A 371 -0.95 -7.50 -23.76
CA LEU A 371 -0.02 -8.24 -22.91
C LEU A 371 -0.67 -8.78 -21.63
N ASP A 372 -0.59 -10.10 -21.46
CA ASP A 372 -0.71 -10.79 -20.17
C ASP A 372 0.69 -11.11 -19.64
N VAL A 373 1.02 -10.64 -18.43
CA VAL A 373 2.33 -10.89 -17.81
C VAL A 373 2.20 -11.63 -16.50
N HIS A 374 2.92 -12.75 -16.40
CA HIS A 374 2.88 -13.67 -15.27
C HIS A 374 4.29 -14.00 -14.77
N LEU A 375 4.43 -14.18 -13.45
CA LEU A 375 5.63 -14.68 -12.79
C LEU A 375 5.36 -16.08 -12.23
N ARG A 376 6.20 -17.05 -12.62
CA ARG A 376 6.17 -18.42 -12.09
C ARG A 376 7.35 -18.71 -11.18
N SER A 377 7.05 -19.17 -9.95
CA SER A 377 8.05 -19.60 -8.97
C SER A 377 8.67 -20.97 -9.33
N PRO A 378 9.84 -21.32 -8.76
CA PRO A 378 10.46 -22.63 -8.96
C PRO A 378 9.57 -23.81 -8.51
N ALA A 379 8.64 -23.56 -7.58
CA ALA A 379 7.66 -24.54 -7.13
C ALA A 379 6.49 -24.74 -8.13
N GLY A 380 6.42 -23.89 -9.16
CA GLY A 380 5.38 -23.90 -10.19
C GLY A 380 4.16 -23.06 -9.85
N ASN A 381 4.22 -22.22 -8.80
CA ASN A 381 3.14 -21.28 -8.50
C ASN A 381 3.18 -20.14 -9.52
N ASP A 382 2.01 -19.85 -10.09
CA ASP A 382 1.82 -18.87 -11.16
C ASP A 382 1.01 -17.69 -10.63
N ASN A 383 1.56 -16.48 -10.75
CA ASN A 383 0.95 -15.25 -10.30
C ASN A 383 0.99 -14.21 -11.41
N GLY A 384 -0.17 -13.66 -11.77
CA GLY A 384 -0.22 -12.54 -12.70
C GLY A 384 0.42 -11.29 -12.10
N LEU A 385 1.00 -10.46 -12.95
CA LEU A 385 1.37 -9.09 -12.61
C LEU A 385 0.31 -8.14 -13.16
N PHE A 386 -0.08 -8.34 -14.42
CA PHE A 386 -1.16 -7.62 -15.09
C PHE A 386 -1.65 -8.29 -16.37
N THR A 387 -2.82 -7.86 -16.83
CA THR A 387 -3.47 -8.27 -18.08
C THR A 387 -4.19 -7.09 -18.71
N ASP A 388 -4.11 -6.96 -20.04
CA ASP A 388 -4.88 -6.01 -20.85
C ASP A 388 -4.77 -4.52 -20.43
N ASN A 389 -3.63 -4.12 -19.88
CA ASN A 389 -3.46 -2.79 -19.28
C ASN A 389 -3.00 -1.72 -20.31
N GLY A 390 -3.38 -0.46 -20.09
CA GLY A 390 -2.92 0.69 -20.90
C GLY A 390 -3.73 1.02 -22.15
N ALA A 391 -5.03 0.70 -22.18
CA ALA A 391 -5.92 0.86 -23.35
C ALA A 391 -5.91 2.26 -23.99
N SER A 392 -5.54 3.30 -23.25
CA SER A 392 -5.45 4.68 -23.74
C SER A 392 -4.08 5.07 -24.31
N VAL A 393 -3.10 4.16 -24.35
CA VAL A 393 -1.73 4.42 -24.82
C VAL A 393 -1.53 3.74 -26.18
N SER A 394 -1.66 4.49 -27.27
CA SER A 394 -1.66 3.95 -28.65
C SER A 394 -0.33 4.17 -29.40
N ALA A 395 0.81 3.98 -28.74
CA ALA A 395 2.14 4.17 -29.32
C ALA A 395 3.15 3.21 -28.70
N LEU A 396 4.35 3.10 -29.30
CA LEU A 396 5.47 2.36 -28.71
C LEU A 396 5.71 2.85 -27.27
N VAL A 397 5.48 1.95 -26.32
CA VAL A 397 5.73 2.16 -24.90
C VAL A 397 7.05 1.49 -24.56
N ALA A 398 8.03 2.28 -24.14
CA ALA A 398 9.18 1.77 -23.37
C ALA A 398 8.81 1.87 -21.89
N ALA A 399 8.57 0.74 -21.25
CA ALA A 399 8.13 0.64 -19.87
C ALA A 399 9.29 0.19 -18.96
N ASN A 400 9.32 0.74 -17.76
CA ASN A 400 10.14 0.30 -16.64
C ASN A 400 9.26 0.37 -15.39
N ILE A 401 8.66 -0.77 -15.07
CA ILE A 401 7.64 -0.90 -14.03
C ILE A 401 8.25 -1.67 -12.88
N THR A 402 8.03 -1.20 -11.67
CA THR A 402 8.33 -1.98 -10.46
C THR A 402 7.00 -2.39 -9.82
N PHE A 403 6.82 -3.69 -9.66
CA PHE A 403 5.73 -4.28 -8.90
C PHE A 403 6.21 -4.60 -7.49
N ASP A 404 5.42 -4.18 -6.53
CA ASP A 404 5.61 -4.39 -5.10
C ASP A 404 4.20 -4.31 -4.51
N ASP A 405 3.77 -5.34 -3.78
CA ASP A 405 2.45 -5.25 -3.19
C ASP A 405 2.37 -4.14 -2.17
N GLU A 406 3.47 -3.65 -1.57
CA GLU A 406 3.58 -2.49 -0.68
C GLU A 406 3.28 -1.15 -1.34
N ALA A 407 3.30 -1.09 -2.68
CA ALA A 407 2.97 0.11 -3.43
C ALA A 407 1.56 0.65 -3.10
N ALA A 408 1.39 1.95 -3.30
CA ALA A 408 0.19 2.67 -2.89
C ALA A 408 -1.05 2.29 -3.71
N VAL A 409 -0.88 1.98 -5.00
CA VAL A 409 -1.97 1.76 -5.95
C VAL A 409 -1.68 0.55 -6.85
N PRO A 410 -2.71 -0.23 -7.23
CA PRO A 410 -2.55 -1.30 -8.20
C PRO A 410 -2.34 -0.76 -9.61
N MET A 411 -1.73 -1.59 -10.46
CA MET A 411 -1.62 -1.23 -11.87
C MET A 411 -3.00 -1.08 -12.51
N GLY A 412 -3.11 -0.16 -13.48
CA GLY A 412 -4.37 0.29 -14.06
C GLY A 412 -5.00 1.49 -13.36
N THR A 413 -4.51 1.87 -12.16
CA THR A 413 -4.95 3.11 -11.48
C THR A 413 -4.57 4.35 -12.29
N TYR A 414 -3.38 4.32 -12.90
CA TYR A 414 -2.89 5.36 -13.79
C TYR A 414 -2.67 4.78 -15.18
N ASN A 415 -3.04 5.53 -16.22
CA ASN A 415 -2.76 5.19 -17.61
C ASN A 415 -1.29 5.52 -17.98
N PHE A 416 -0.35 5.02 -17.18
CA PHE A 416 1.07 5.32 -17.30
C PHE A 416 1.93 4.15 -16.79
N PHE A 417 3.03 3.86 -17.48
CA PHE A 417 3.87 2.67 -17.23
C PHE A 417 5.28 2.97 -16.69
N ASN A 418 5.59 4.23 -16.42
CA ASN A 418 6.91 4.63 -15.91
C ASN A 418 6.74 5.50 -14.67
N GLY A 419 7.77 5.66 -13.86
CA GLY A 419 7.75 6.61 -12.74
C GLY A 419 6.80 6.26 -11.59
N VAL A 420 6.01 5.20 -11.66
CA VAL A 420 5.20 4.74 -10.52
C VAL A 420 5.59 3.30 -10.22
N GLN A 421 5.75 3.01 -8.94
CA GLN A 421 5.76 1.65 -8.43
C GLN A 421 4.32 1.24 -8.15
N PHE A 422 3.90 0.08 -8.66
CA PHE A 422 2.53 -0.40 -8.62
C PHE A 422 2.42 -1.69 -7.82
N GLN A 423 1.24 -1.98 -7.29
CA GLN A 423 0.90 -3.36 -6.96
C GLN A 423 0.61 -4.12 -8.26
N PRO A 424 0.68 -5.46 -8.26
CA PRO A 424 0.00 -6.24 -9.27
C PRO A 424 -1.48 -5.82 -9.39
N GLU A 425 -2.11 -6.20 -10.49
CA GLU A 425 -3.55 -5.99 -10.64
C GLU A 425 -4.37 -6.64 -9.52
N LEU A 426 -5.61 -6.16 -9.35
CA LEU A 426 -6.47 -6.51 -8.22
C LEU A 426 -6.65 -8.01 -7.98
N ALA A 427 -6.54 -8.84 -9.00
CA ALA A 427 -6.67 -10.29 -8.92
C ALA A 427 -5.42 -11.02 -8.38
N TYR A 428 -4.28 -10.33 -8.22
CA TYR A 428 -2.98 -10.93 -7.94
C TYR A 428 -2.24 -10.24 -6.79
N ARG A 429 -1.36 -10.94 -6.07
CA ARG A 429 -0.53 -10.36 -4.98
C ARG A 429 0.85 -11.02 -4.95
N LEU A 430 1.90 -10.25 -4.71
CA LEU A 430 3.27 -10.78 -4.63
C LEU A 430 3.52 -11.53 -3.31
N SER A 431 2.93 -11.09 -2.21
CA SER A 431 2.91 -11.82 -0.92
C SER A 431 2.34 -13.24 -0.97
N TRP A 432 1.72 -13.68 -2.07
CA TRP A 432 1.36 -15.10 -2.24
C TRP A 432 2.58 -16.02 -2.36
N PHE A 433 3.75 -15.47 -2.68
CA PHE A 433 5.01 -16.19 -2.65
C PHE A 433 5.65 -16.24 -1.25
N ASP A 434 5.13 -15.50 -0.27
CA ASP A 434 5.74 -15.44 1.06
C ASP A 434 5.78 -16.82 1.74
N GLY A 435 6.94 -17.13 2.33
CA GLY A 435 7.25 -18.41 2.92
C GLY A 435 7.74 -19.49 1.93
N GLU A 436 7.60 -19.28 0.62
CA GLU A 436 8.16 -20.21 -0.38
C GLU A 436 9.70 -20.25 -0.34
N ASN A 437 10.24 -21.37 -0.81
CA ASN A 437 11.66 -21.45 -1.13
C ASN A 437 11.90 -20.77 -2.49
N ALA A 438 12.61 -19.64 -2.49
CA ALA A 438 12.91 -18.89 -3.71
C ALA A 438 14.02 -19.54 -4.57
N GLY A 439 14.76 -20.53 -4.04
CA GLY A 439 15.85 -21.18 -4.75
C GLY A 439 15.38 -21.99 -5.97
N GLY A 440 15.96 -21.74 -7.13
CA GLY A 440 15.65 -22.43 -8.39
C GLY A 440 15.39 -21.48 -9.55
N THR A 441 14.72 -21.99 -10.58
CA THR A 441 14.42 -21.23 -11.81
C THR A 441 13.07 -20.55 -11.70
N TRP A 442 13.09 -19.22 -11.66
CA TRP A 442 11.93 -18.35 -11.86
C TRP A 442 11.73 -18.11 -13.35
N THR A 443 10.47 -18.10 -13.78
CA THR A 443 10.12 -17.85 -15.20
C THR A 443 9.14 -16.69 -15.29
N LEU A 444 9.51 -15.66 -16.05
CA LEU A 444 8.59 -14.60 -16.47
C LEU A 444 7.97 -15.01 -17.80
N ASP A 445 6.65 -15.03 -17.85
CA ASP A 445 5.86 -15.32 -19.04
C ASP A 445 5.16 -14.05 -19.51
N ILE A 446 5.33 -13.72 -20.78
CA ILE A 446 4.65 -12.59 -21.44
C ILE A 446 3.90 -13.17 -22.64
N ARG A 447 2.58 -13.09 -22.59
CA ARG A 447 1.73 -13.51 -23.68
C ARG A 447 1.16 -12.26 -24.34
N ASP A 448 1.45 -12.11 -25.63
CA ASP A 448 0.69 -11.23 -26.50
C ASP A 448 -0.45 -12.07 -27.08
N ASP A 449 -1.70 -11.69 -26.82
CA ASP A 449 -2.85 -12.48 -27.23
C ASP A 449 -3.58 -11.91 -28.48
N ALA A 450 -3.09 -10.81 -29.03
CA ALA A 450 -3.64 -10.14 -30.20
C ALA A 450 -2.66 -10.16 -31.39
N SER A 451 -2.99 -9.45 -32.46
CA SER A 451 -2.19 -9.45 -33.68
C SER A 451 -2.00 -8.06 -34.26
N GLY A 452 -0.81 -7.80 -34.80
CA GLY A 452 -0.48 -6.54 -35.47
C GLY A 452 0.55 -5.70 -34.72
N ASP A 453 0.68 -5.95 -33.42
CA ASP A 453 1.59 -5.29 -32.50
C ASP A 453 2.59 -6.29 -31.94
N GLY A 454 3.77 -5.80 -31.54
CA GLY A 454 4.84 -6.63 -31.02
C GLY A 454 5.89 -5.80 -30.30
N GLY A 455 6.91 -6.47 -29.78
CA GLY A 455 7.86 -5.78 -28.93
C GLY A 455 9.07 -6.60 -28.51
N THR A 456 9.68 -6.18 -27.41
CA THR A 456 10.87 -6.82 -26.85
C THR A 456 10.88 -6.65 -25.34
N LEU A 457 11.01 -7.75 -24.60
CA LEU A 457 11.42 -7.74 -23.21
C LEU A 457 12.92 -7.39 -23.17
N THR A 458 13.26 -6.25 -22.61
CA THR A 458 14.62 -5.71 -22.60
C THR A 458 15.35 -5.99 -21.29
N GLY A 459 14.61 -6.18 -20.19
CA GLY A 459 15.16 -6.53 -18.89
C GLY A 459 14.08 -6.88 -17.87
N TRP A 460 14.43 -7.67 -16.86
CA TRP A 460 13.62 -7.83 -15.66
C TRP A 460 14.48 -8.35 -14.51
N SER A 461 14.02 -8.14 -13.29
CA SER A 461 14.66 -8.64 -12.08
C SER A 461 13.65 -8.94 -10.99
N ILE A 462 14.02 -9.84 -10.09
CA ILE A 462 13.31 -10.06 -8.83
C ILE A 462 14.21 -9.62 -7.68
N THR A 463 13.67 -8.90 -6.71
CA THR A 463 14.34 -8.64 -5.43
C THR A 463 13.67 -9.50 -4.38
N ILE A 464 14.43 -10.41 -3.76
CA ILE A 464 13.91 -11.30 -2.72
C ILE A 464 14.48 -10.85 -1.40
N CYS A 465 13.60 -10.57 -0.45
CA CYS A 465 13.95 -10.26 0.93
C CYS A 465 13.72 -11.47 1.82
N GLU A 466 14.74 -11.86 2.56
CA GLU A 466 14.65 -12.92 3.57
C GLU A 466 14.07 -12.36 4.88
N PRO A 467 13.42 -13.20 5.72
CA PRO A 467 13.00 -12.77 7.05
C PRO A 467 14.21 -12.33 7.87
N PRO A 468 14.02 -11.49 8.90
CA PRO A 468 15.12 -11.03 9.71
C PRO A 468 15.79 -12.24 10.37
N PRO A 469 17.12 -12.25 10.50
CA PRO A 469 17.81 -13.34 11.18
C PRO A 469 17.23 -13.47 12.60
N PRO A 470 17.00 -14.71 13.10
CA PRO A 470 16.45 -14.92 14.42
C PRO A 470 17.29 -14.20 15.49
N PRO A 471 16.68 -13.68 16.57
CA PRO A 471 17.41 -13.06 17.65
C PRO A 471 18.51 -13.98 18.19
N VAL A 472 19.71 -13.45 18.37
CA VAL A 472 20.82 -14.21 18.97
C VAL A 472 20.52 -14.46 20.43
N CYS A 473 20.62 -15.72 20.86
CA CYS A 473 20.42 -16.08 22.25
C CYS A 473 21.44 -15.38 23.18
N PRO A 474 21.02 -14.92 24.38
CA PRO A 474 21.94 -14.37 25.37
C PRO A 474 23.12 -15.31 25.67
N ALA A 475 24.28 -14.76 26.01
CA ALA A 475 25.46 -15.55 26.37
C ALA A 475 25.12 -16.58 27.47
N GLY A 476 25.47 -17.84 27.24
CA GLY A 476 25.14 -18.97 28.13
C GLY A 476 23.84 -19.71 27.78
N THR A 477 23.10 -19.24 26.78
CA THR A 477 21.94 -19.94 26.22
C THR A 477 22.19 -20.30 24.75
N THR A 478 21.58 -21.40 24.32
CA THR A 478 21.63 -21.88 22.94
C THR A 478 20.21 -21.94 22.40
N ALA A 479 20.02 -21.49 21.16
CA ALA A 479 18.74 -21.65 20.47
C ALA A 479 18.44 -23.14 20.32
N GLN A 480 17.28 -23.57 20.80
CA GLN A 480 16.74 -24.89 20.52
C GLN A 480 15.53 -24.74 19.63
N VAL A 481 15.51 -25.55 18.57
CA VAL A 481 14.37 -25.69 17.68
C VAL A 481 13.23 -26.32 18.50
N ALA A 482 12.18 -25.55 18.77
CA ALA A 482 11.05 -26.06 19.54
C ALA A 482 10.21 -27.06 18.73
N TYR A 483 10.24 -26.92 17.41
CA TYR A 483 9.52 -27.76 16.46
C TYR A 483 10.20 -27.66 15.07
N SER A 484 10.47 -28.80 14.43
CA SER A 484 10.89 -28.87 13.03
C SER A 484 10.27 -30.10 12.39
N THR A 485 9.08 -29.93 11.82
CA THR A 485 8.64 -30.79 10.73
C THR A 485 8.65 -29.90 9.49
N ASP A 486 9.39 -30.30 8.47
CA ASP A 486 9.20 -29.73 7.15
C ASP A 486 7.91 -30.35 6.62
N PHE A 487 6.88 -29.51 6.45
CA PHE A 487 5.56 -29.96 6.01
C PHE A 487 5.62 -30.62 4.62
N GLU A 488 6.72 -30.44 3.88
CA GLU A 488 6.95 -30.95 2.53
C GLU A 488 7.91 -32.16 2.46
N THR A 489 8.50 -32.62 3.59
CA THR A 489 9.38 -33.81 3.58
C THR A 489 8.66 -35.13 3.78
N ASP A 490 7.45 -35.10 4.32
CA ASP A 490 6.68 -36.28 4.71
C ASP A 490 5.19 -35.99 4.53
N ASP A 491 4.44 -36.98 4.04
CA ASP A 491 3.01 -36.93 3.72
C ASP A 491 2.10 -36.72 4.96
N ALA A 492 2.50 -35.92 5.95
CA ALA A 492 1.67 -35.48 7.07
C ALA A 492 0.57 -34.47 6.65
N GLY A 493 0.09 -34.61 5.41
CA GLY A 493 -0.97 -33.81 4.82
C GLY A 493 -2.33 -34.17 5.40
N PHE A 494 -3.21 -33.17 5.37
CA PHE A 494 -4.59 -33.26 5.85
C PHE A 494 -5.39 -34.26 4.98
N THR A 495 -5.75 -35.44 5.50
CA THR A 495 -6.68 -36.34 4.80
C THR A 495 -8.11 -36.04 5.23
N SER A 496 -8.95 -35.55 4.32
CA SER A 496 -10.39 -35.40 4.57
C SER A 496 -11.15 -36.64 4.08
N SER A 497 -11.69 -37.47 4.98
CA SER A 497 -12.56 -38.61 4.60
C SER A 497 -14.04 -38.27 4.79
N GLY A 498 -14.48 -37.17 4.18
CA GLY A 498 -15.89 -36.82 4.01
C GLY A 498 -16.70 -36.41 5.26
N THR A 499 -16.27 -36.74 6.48
CA THR A 499 -16.92 -36.30 7.74
C THR A 499 -16.01 -36.22 8.97
N ALA A 500 -14.77 -36.70 8.91
CA ALA A 500 -13.78 -36.53 9.98
C ALA A 500 -12.49 -35.95 9.39
N ASN A 501 -12.03 -34.87 10.00
CA ASN A 501 -10.72 -34.28 9.75
C ASN A 501 -9.85 -34.68 10.94
N GLU A 502 -8.86 -35.53 10.71
CA GLU A 502 -7.88 -35.89 11.73
C GLU A 502 -6.46 -35.72 11.20
N TRP A 503 -5.56 -35.39 12.12
CA TRP A 503 -4.13 -35.39 11.86
C TRP A 503 -3.66 -36.84 11.86
N GLU A 504 -3.15 -37.35 10.73
CA GLU A 504 -2.37 -38.59 10.76
C GLU A 504 -1.05 -38.33 11.51
N ARG A 505 -0.70 -39.27 12.39
CA ARG A 505 0.53 -39.25 13.20
C ARG A 505 1.67 -39.96 12.51
#